data_AF-G4YQK4-F1
#
_entry.id   AF-G4YQK4-F1
#
_cell.length_a   1.000
_cell.length_b   1.000
_cell.length_c   1.000
_cell.angle_alpha   90.00
_cell.angle_beta   90.00
_cell.angle_gamma   90.00
#
_symmetry.space_group_name_H-M   'P 1'
#
loop_
_entity.id
_entity.type
_entity.pdbx_description
1 polymer ?
#
loop_
_entity_poly.entity_id
_entity_poly.type
_entity_poly.pdbx_seq_one_letter_code
_entity_poly.pdbx_strand_id
1 'polypeptide(L)' 'PKRKIGIYSPAERRERLKRFHEKRKLRVFHKRIKYDCRKRLANSCPRIKGRFVRKSEYLRATSGDAASPETSETASSSDD' A
#
# COMPACT_ATOMS: atom_id res chain seq x y z
N PRO A 1 -38.75 -24.65 -19.21
CA PRO A 1 -37.34 -24.42 -18.83
C PRO A 1 -37.18 -23.40 -17.67
N LYS A 2 -36.54 -23.80 -16.56
CA LYS A 2 -36.24 -22.90 -15.43
C LYS A 2 -35.28 -21.80 -15.92
N ARG A 3 -35.73 -20.54 -15.91
CA ARG A 3 -34.93 -19.39 -16.38
C ARG A 3 -33.68 -19.26 -15.50
N LYS A 4 -32.51 -19.59 -16.05
CA LYS A 4 -31.21 -19.33 -15.41
C LYS A 4 -30.72 -17.95 -15.83
N ILE A 5 -30.01 -17.27 -14.93
CA ILE A 5 -29.38 -15.98 -15.22
C ILE A 5 -27.87 -16.22 -15.24
N GLY A 6 -27.33 -16.41 -16.45
CA GLY A 6 -25.99 -16.98 -16.63
C GLY A 6 -25.92 -18.40 -16.05
N ILE A 7 -24.85 -18.69 -15.31
CA ILE A 7 -24.65 -20.00 -14.66
C ILE A 7 -25.53 -20.23 -13.43
N TYR A 8 -26.21 -19.21 -12.90
CA TYR A 8 -26.93 -19.29 -11.62
C TYR A 8 -28.43 -19.46 -11.78
N SER A 9 -29.03 -20.21 -10.86
CA SER A 9 -30.48 -20.19 -10.67
C SER A 9 -30.96 -18.85 -10.10
N PRO A 10 -32.24 -18.47 -10.26
CA PRO A 10 -32.77 -17.24 -9.68
C PRO A 10 -32.65 -17.18 -8.14
N ALA A 11 -32.64 -18.34 -7.46
CA ALA A 11 -32.44 -18.40 -6.01
C ALA A 11 -30.97 -18.12 -5.64
N GLU A 12 -30.03 -18.81 -6.27
CA GLU A 12 -28.58 -18.60 -6.06
C GLU A 12 -28.15 -17.17 -6.35
N ARG A 13 -28.69 -16.57 -7.42
CA ARG A 13 -28.41 -15.17 -7.76
C ARG A 13 -28.90 -14.22 -6.67
N ARG A 14 -30.11 -14.43 -6.15
CA ARG A 14 -30.68 -13.61 -5.06
C ARG A 14 -29.82 -13.68 -3.80
N GLU A 15 -29.38 -14.88 -3.42
CA GLU A 15 -28.52 -15.07 -2.26
C GLU A 15 -27.17 -14.36 -2.42
N ARG A 16 -26.53 -14.49 -3.58
CA ARG A 16 -25.26 -13.79 -3.86
C ARG A 16 -25.42 -12.28 -3.83
N LEU A 17 -26.50 -11.76 -4.43
CA LEU A 17 -26.81 -10.34 -4.37
C LEU A 17 -27.05 -9.88 -2.93
N LYS A 18 -27.79 -10.63 -2.12
CA LYS A 18 -27.99 -10.33 -0.69
C LYS A 18 -26.64 -10.20 0.03
N ARG A 19 -25.75 -11.20 -0.12
CA ARG A 19 -24.39 -11.17 0.46
C ARG A 19 -23.56 -9.98 -0.03
N PHE A 20 -23.69 -9.59 -1.30
CA PHE A 20 -23.01 -8.40 -1.84
C PHE A 20 -23.50 -7.11 -1.17
N HIS A 21 -24.81 -6.93 -1.02
CA HIS A 21 -25.38 -5.74 -0.37
C HIS A 21 -25.00 -5.67 1.11
N GLU A 22 -25.05 -6.80 1.83
CA GLU A 22 -24.61 -6.90 3.23
C GLU A 22 -23.13 -6.51 3.37
N LYS A 23 -22.25 -7.09 2.54
CA LYS A 23 -20.82 -6.72 2.52
C LYS A 23 -20.60 -5.25 2.16
N ARG A 24 -21.42 -4.68 1.26
CA ARG A 24 -21.31 -3.27 0.87
C ARG A 24 -21.63 -2.34 2.03
N LYS A 25 -22.66 -2.65 2.83
CA LYS A 25 -23.03 -1.88 4.04
C LYS A 25 -21.92 -1.87 5.09
N LEU A 26 -21.14 -2.96 5.17
CA LEU A 26 -20.06 -3.14 6.15
C LEU A 26 -18.66 -2.72 5.63
N ARG A 27 -18.58 -2.01 4.50
CA ARG A 27 -17.28 -1.55 3.98
C ARG A 27 -16.67 -0.49 4.89
N VAL A 28 -15.40 -0.65 5.20
CA VAL A 28 -14.61 0.31 5.98
C VAL A 28 -13.93 1.27 5.01
N PHE A 29 -14.38 2.53 4.97
CA PHE A 29 -13.84 3.57 4.09
C PHE A 29 -12.76 4.43 4.75
N HIS A 30 -12.78 4.53 6.08
CA HIS A 30 -11.73 5.23 6.81
C HIS A 30 -10.43 4.41 6.78
N LYS A 31 -9.29 5.10 6.87
CA LYS A 31 -7.98 4.44 6.94
C LYS A 31 -7.94 3.56 8.19
N ARG A 32 -7.67 2.27 8.00
CA ARG A 32 -7.50 1.30 9.09
C ARG A 32 -6.09 0.72 9.04
N ILE A 33 -5.38 0.81 10.15
CA ILE A 33 -4.07 0.19 10.33
C ILE A 33 -4.31 -1.24 10.82
N LYS A 34 -3.92 -2.24 10.02
CA LYS A 34 -4.09 -3.65 10.37
C LYS A 34 -2.86 -4.24 11.08
N TYR A 35 -1.68 -3.73 10.75
CA TYR A 35 -0.40 -4.25 11.24
C TYR A 35 0.34 -3.15 12.00
N ASP A 36 0.12 -3.10 13.31
CA ASP A 36 0.69 -2.06 14.17
C ASP A 36 2.21 -2.12 14.24
N CYS A 37 2.79 -3.33 14.16
CA CYS A 37 4.24 -3.51 14.07
C CYS A 37 4.84 -2.77 12.86
N ARG A 38 4.23 -2.89 11.68
CA ARG A 38 4.68 -2.19 10.47
C ARG A 38 4.49 -0.69 10.56
N LYS A 39 3.40 -0.23 11.21
CA LYS A 39 3.18 1.21 11.45
C LYS A 39 4.23 1.80 12.37
N ARG A 40 4.54 1.13 13.49
CA ARG A 40 5.60 1.56 14.41
C ARG A 40 6.95 1.64 13.71
N LEU A 41 7.32 0.61 12.95
CA LEU A 41 8.54 0.60 12.15
C LEU A 41 8.59 1.78 11.16
N ALA A 42 7.51 1.99 10.39
CA ALA A 42 7.45 3.07 9.41
C ALA A 42 7.46 4.48 10.03
N ASN A 43 7.06 4.62 11.29
CA ASN A 43 7.13 5.87 12.05
C ASN A 43 8.54 6.13 12.60
N SER A 44 9.30 5.08 12.96
CA SER A 44 10.68 5.22 13.46
C SER A 44 11.74 5.33 12.36
N CYS A 45 11.46 4.85 11.14
CA CYS A 45 12.40 4.95 10.03
C CYS A 45 12.65 6.42 9.60
N PRO A 46 13.92 6.83 9.38
CA PRO A 46 14.27 8.20 9.02
C PRO A 46 13.75 8.60 7.63
N ARG A 47 13.30 9.85 7.48
CA ARG A 47 12.76 10.38 6.23
C ARG A 47 13.34 11.74 5.85
N ILE A 48 13.57 11.95 4.55
CA ILE A 48 13.88 13.26 3.96
C ILE A 48 12.87 13.50 2.83
N LYS A 49 12.17 14.64 2.84
CA LYS A 49 11.12 14.99 1.86
C LYS A 49 10.07 13.86 1.67
N GLY A 50 9.72 13.16 2.76
CA GLY A 50 8.74 12.07 2.78
C GLY A 50 9.26 10.68 2.37
N ARG A 51 10.47 10.58 1.80
CA ARG A 51 11.10 9.32 1.40
C ARG A 51 11.94 8.75 2.53
N PHE A 52 11.94 7.42 2.67
CA PHE A 52 12.87 6.76 3.58
C PHE A 52 14.29 6.86 3.03
N VAL A 53 15.25 7.06 3.92
CA VAL A 53 16.67 7.18 3.57
C VAL A 53 17.52 6.32 4.51
N ARG A 54 18.77 6.07 4.14
CA ARG A 54 19.72 5.39 5.04
C ARG A 54 20.07 6.32 6.20
N LYS A 55 20.48 5.73 7.33
CA LYS A 55 20.84 6.50 8.52
C LYS A 55 22.00 7.47 8.26
N SER A 56 22.99 7.07 7.45
CA SER A 56 24.11 7.94 7.05
C SER A 56 23.66 9.18 6.28
N GLU A 57 22.80 8.99 5.28
CA GLU A 57 22.21 10.07 4.47
C GLU A 57 21.30 10.97 5.32
N TYR A 58 20.54 10.38 6.25
CA TYR A 58 19.73 11.13 7.20
C TYR A 58 20.58 12.06 8.07
N LEU A 59 21.64 11.53 8.67
CA LEU A 59 22.55 12.31 9.50
C LEU A 59 23.18 13.47 8.71
N ARG A 60 23.69 13.18 7.49
CA ARG A 60 24.25 14.19 6.59
C ARG A 60 23.25 15.29 6.23
N ALA A 61 21.99 14.94 5.99
CA ALA A 61 20.97 15.93 5.66
C ALA A 61 20.49 16.73 6.88
N THR A 62 20.54 16.15 8.09
CA THR A 62 20.18 16.84 9.33
C THR A 62 21.30 17.72 9.89
N SER A 63 22.57 17.47 9.52
CA SER A 63 23.74 18.20 10.02
C SER A 63 24.03 19.51 9.29
N GLY A 64 23.11 20.02 8.47
CA GLY A 64 23.18 21.40 7.96
C GLY A 64 24.24 21.69 6.89
N ASP A 65 25.09 20.73 6.51
CA ASP A 65 25.95 20.86 5.34
C ASP A 65 25.09 20.71 4.08
N ALA A 66 24.57 21.85 3.62
CA ALA A 66 23.87 22.01 2.35
C ALA A 66 24.85 21.85 1.17
N ALA A 67 25.40 20.65 1.00
CA ALA A 67 26.07 20.24 -0.23
C ALA A 67 25.03 19.55 -1.14
N SER A 68 24.71 20.21 -2.25
CA SER A 68 23.86 19.75 -3.35
C SER A 68 24.03 18.26 -3.66
N PRO A 69 22.95 17.53 -4.00
CA PRO A 69 23.08 16.17 -4.50
C PRO A 69 23.58 16.25 -5.94
N GLU A 70 24.90 16.12 -6.11
CA GLU A 70 25.50 15.59 -7.33
C GLU A 70 24.80 14.26 -7.64
N THR A 71 24.22 14.17 -8.84
CA THR A 71 23.68 12.95 -9.41
C THR A 71 24.82 11.97 -9.62
N SER A 72 25.08 11.09 -8.65
CA SER A 72 25.90 9.91 -8.91
C SER A 72 25.02 8.86 -9.57
N GLU A 73 24.86 9.00 -10.89
CA GLU A 73 24.72 7.82 -11.73
C GLU A 73 25.92 6.91 -11.44
N THR A 74 25.63 5.69 -11.02
CA THR A 74 26.55 4.58 -11.26
C THR A 74 25.69 3.44 -11.75
N ALA A 75 25.54 3.42 -13.06
CA ALA A 75 25.16 2.24 -13.82
C ALA A 75 26.21 1.13 -13.66
N SER A 76 25.84 -0.06 -14.13
CA SER A 76 26.53 -1.36 -14.08
C SER A 76 26.28 -2.13 -12.78
N SER A 77 25.94 -3.42 -12.77
CA SER A 77 25.98 -4.52 -13.76
C SER A 77 25.05 -5.61 -13.16
N SER A 78 24.42 -6.59 -13.82
CA SER A 78 24.74 -7.36 -15.02
C SER A 78 23.57 -8.32 -15.25
N ASP A 79 23.38 -8.75 -16.51
CA ASP A 79 22.55 -9.86 -16.98
C ASP A 79 22.63 -11.13 -16.11
N ASP A 80 21.47 -11.73 -15.78
CA ASP A 80 21.12 -13.16 -15.96
C ASP A 80 19.58 -13.34 -15.83
#